data_AF-R1G2K8-F1
#
_entry.id   AF-R1G2K8-F1
#
_cell.length_a   1.000
_cell.length_b   1.000
_cell.length_c   1.000
_cell.angle_alpha   90.00
_cell.angle_beta   90.00
_cell.angle_gamma   90.00
#
_symmetry.space_group_name_H-M   'P 1'
#
loop_
_entity.id
_entity.type
_entity.pdbx_description
1 polymer ?
#
loop_
_entity_poly.entity_id
_entity_poly.type
_entity_poly.pdbx_seq_one_letter_code
_entity_poly.pdbx_strand_id
1 'polypeptide(L)'
;MITNAYNKKVNQKGLIERFIDQIFNVKDPLHYKEINVFGLYIKEDRFILYISILFAAIIGIFGIIFKLYENYIALSILIIVIYIIGGVPYLFYKYIEGKIYENISNNYTYFLSYLSESLSSGMTLLDALGYLSSVDLGYLSILVKKLYNWIAWGMSFEKAFMLFNMYFEELPNIKMINYVILETYKGGGDISKVLKRLYNDLESVKELEGLKKAYVSQQIMVLYAIFVIFIGLSISILNTIKPLIISQVSVSTVHTAFNFFSSQINYPWLKFITALSIIMVGISASIIMGIAETGKIRSSVKHLAINNLIGLLSIVIFVLPSFVSFNLQVFPTTAYVYTPINIQVYGYIDAQPISNAPLTIYVINSAGNYVYQNFPILQNGYYSQSIELNSTGTYIVEVILNYNGEKYIQEQSINVTI
;
A
#
# COMPACT_ATOMS: atom_id res chain seq x y z
N MET A 1 -38.29 19.04 -26.73
CA MET A 1 -37.18 18.07 -26.87
C MET A 1 -35.83 18.55 -26.29
N ILE A 2 -35.60 19.85 -26.11
CA ILE A 2 -34.33 20.40 -25.59
C ILE A 2 -34.19 20.28 -24.06
N THR A 3 -35.30 20.20 -23.33
CA THR A 3 -35.35 20.04 -21.86
C THR A 3 -34.88 18.66 -21.37
N ASN A 4 -34.92 17.63 -22.22
CA ASN A 4 -34.56 16.26 -21.85
C ASN A 4 -33.05 15.96 -22.00
N ALA A 5 -32.30 16.83 -22.70
CA ALA A 5 -30.84 16.71 -22.82
C ALA A 5 -30.10 17.40 -21.66
N TYR A 6 -30.72 18.39 -21.01
CA TYR A 6 -30.14 19.11 -19.87
C TYR A 6 -30.17 18.27 -18.58
N ASN A 7 -31.27 17.56 -18.32
CA ASN A 7 -31.40 16.65 -17.17
C ASN A 7 -30.50 15.40 -17.23
N LYS A 8 -29.91 15.09 -18.39
CA LYS A 8 -29.02 13.94 -18.55
C LYS A 8 -27.56 14.23 -18.18
N LYS A 9 -27.14 15.51 -18.12
CA LYS A 9 -25.81 15.93 -17.65
C LYS A 9 -25.74 16.21 -16.14
N VAL A 10 -26.87 16.47 -15.48
CA VAL A 10 -26.98 16.66 -14.02
C VAL A 10 -26.61 15.40 -13.22
N ASN A 11 -26.51 14.24 -13.88
CA ASN A 11 -26.26 12.95 -13.24
C ASN A 11 -24.82 12.40 -13.42
N GLN A 12 -23.85 13.25 -13.76
CA GLN A 12 -22.43 12.88 -13.79
C GLN A 12 -21.60 13.54 -12.68
N LYS A 13 -22.15 13.70 -11.47
CA LYS A 13 -21.27 13.71 -10.29
C LYS A 13 -20.61 12.35 -10.22
N GLY A 14 -19.28 12.31 -10.25
CA GLY A 14 -18.52 11.07 -10.14
C GLY A 14 -18.93 10.33 -8.86
N LEU A 15 -18.90 8.99 -8.88
CA LEU A 15 -19.27 8.16 -7.72
C LEU A 15 -18.50 8.58 -6.45
N ILE A 16 -17.27 9.07 -6.64
CA ILE A 16 -16.39 9.63 -5.60
C ILE A 16 -16.90 10.98 -5.06
N GLU A 17 -17.41 11.88 -5.90
CA GLU A 17 -17.92 13.19 -5.48
C GLU A 17 -19.19 13.06 -4.63
N ARG A 18 -20.07 12.12 -5.00
CA ARG A 18 -21.24 11.77 -4.18
C ARG A 18 -20.85 11.20 -2.82
N PHE A 19 -19.81 10.36 -2.80
CA PHE A 19 -19.32 9.74 -1.56
C PHE A 19 -18.69 10.77 -0.61
N ILE A 20 -17.94 11.73 -1.16
CA ILE A 20 -17.32 12.83 -0.40
C ILE A 20 -18.41 13.74 0.18
N ASP A 21 -19.38 14.17 -0.62
CA ASP A 21 -20.49 15.03 -0.18
C ASP A 21 -21.31 14.37 0.95
N GLN A 22 -21.53 13.05 0.87
CA GLN A 22 -22.32 12.30 1.85
C GLN A 22 -21.59 12.08 3.19
N ILE A 23 -20.27 11.88 3.17
CA ILE A 23 -19.49 11.63 4.40
C ILE A 23 -19.08 12.95 5.08
N PHE A 24 -18.66 13.96 4.31
CA PHE A 24 -18.01 15.15 4.88
C PHE A 24 -18.94 16.36 5.07
N ASN A 25 -20.19 16.31 4.60
CA ASN A 25 -21.18 17.39 4.72
C ASN A 25 -20.53 18.78 4.57
N VAL A 26 -19.82 18.97 3.46
CA VAL A 26 -18.89 20.09 3.21
C VAL A 26 -19.68 21.40 3.11
N LYS A 27 -19.99 21.99 4.28
CA LYS A 27 -20.72 23.26 4.38
C LYS A 27 -19.84 24.46 4.05
N ASP A 28 -18.52 24.31 4.19
CA ASP A 28 -17.50 25.29 3.82
C ASP A 28 -16.24 24.58 3.29
N PRO A 29 -16.01 24.54 1.96
CA PRO A 29 -14.93 23.75 1.36
C PRO A 29 -13.52 24.30 1.60
N LEU A 30 -13.39 25.50 2.17
CA LEU A 30 -12.10 26.19 2.33
C LEU A 30 -11.92 26.87 3.70
N HIS A 31 -12.81 26.63 4.68
CA HIS A 31 -12.54 27.09 6.04
C HIS A 31 -11.74 26.01 6.76
N TYR A 32 -10.42 26.19 6.78
CA TYR A 32 -9.55 25.55 7.76
C TYR A 32 -10.12 25.84 9.14
N LYS A 33 -10.73 24.83 9.76
CA LYS A 33 -11.12 24.90 11.15
C LYS A 33 -9.83 24.68 11.94
N GLU A 34 -9.26 25.74 12.49
CA GLU A 34 -8.18 25.59 13.46
C GLU A 34 -8.74 24.81 14.64
N ILE A 35 -8.25 23.58 14.84
CA ILE A 35 -8.64 22.77 15.99
C ILE A 35 -7.71 23.19 17.14
N ASN A 36 -8.31 23.66 18.22
CA ASN A 36 -7.57 24.09 19.39
C ASN A 36 -7.20 22.86 20.23
N VAL A 37 -5.90 22.54 20.29
CA VAL A 37 -5.37 21.41 21.05
C VAL A 37 -4.38 21.98 22.05
N PHE A 38 -4.72 21.91 23.34
CA PHE A 38 -3.91 22.44 24.44
C PHE A 38 -3.44 23.90 24.25
N GLY A 39 -4.29 24.77 23.69
CA GLY A 39 -4.01 26.21 23.57
C GLY A 39 -3.12 26.60 22.37
N LEU A 40 -2.74 25.65 21.50
CA LEU A 40 -2.09 25.94 20.23
C LEU A 40 -3.07 25.71 19.06
N TYR A 41 -3.15 26.70 18.18
CA TYR A 41 -3.91 26.62 16.93
C TYR A 41 -3.14 25.74 15.94
N ILE A 42 -3.62 24.52 15.71
CA ILE A 42 -3.00 23.57 14.79
C ILE A 42 -3.95 23.40 13.59
N LYS A 43 -3.43 23.59 12.36
CA LYS A 43 -4.19 23.28 11.12
C LYS A 43 -4.65 21.82 11.16
N GLU A 44 -5.91 21.54 10.84
CA GLU A 44 -6.58 20.23 10.92
C GLU A 44 -5.78 19.08 10.27
N ASP A 45 -5.11 19.37 9.15
CA ASP A 45 -4.25 18.41 8.46
C ASP A 45 -3.01 18.00 9.27
N ARG A 46 -2.44 18.94 10.05
CA ARG A 46 -1.31 18.65 10.94
C ARG A 46 -1.78 17.87 12.18
N PHE A 47 -3.00 18.10 12.65
CA PHE A 47 -3.57 17.37 13.77
C PHE A 47 -3.78 15.88 13.43
N ILE A 48 -4.34 15.57 12.27
CA ILE A 48 -4.52 14.19 11.78
C ILE A 48 -3.16 13.51 11.58
N LEU A 49 -2.17 14.25 11.09
CA LEU A 49 -0.79 13.78 10.94
C LEU A 49 -0.16 13.44 12.30
N TYR A 50 -0.28 14.34 13.29
CA TYR A 50 0.27 14.11 14.63
C TYR A 50 -0.40 12.93 15.33
N ILE A 51 -1.73 12.78 15.23
CA ILE A 51 -2.45 11.62 15.76
C ILE A 51 -1.97 10.33 15.07
N SER A 52 -1.82 10.35 13.75
CA SER A 52 -1.40 9.17 12.99
C SER A 52 0.03 8.76 13.32
N ILE A 53 0.95 9.72 13.47
CA ILE A 53 2.32 9.47 13.91
C ILE A 53 2.36 8.97 15.35
N LEU A 54 1.57 9.55 16.25
CA LEU A 54 1.51 9.15 17.65
C LEU A 54 0.98 7.71 17.78
N PHE A 55 -0.07 7.37 17.05
CA PHE A 55 -0.61 6.00 17.01
C PHE A 55 0.40 5.01 16.42
N ALA A 56 1.08 5.40 15.33
CA ALA A 56 2.14 4.61 14.73
C ALA A 56 3.34 4.40 15.68
N ALA A 57 3.72 5.43 16.44
CA ALA A 57 4.79 5.35 17.43
C ALA A 57 4.42 4.46 18.61
N ILE A 58 3.18 4.54 19.13
CA ILE A 58 2.69 3.67 20.21
C ILE A 58 2.73 2.21 19.78
N ILE A 59 2.21 1.89 18.58
CA ILE A 59 2.22 0.52 18.05
C ILE A 59 3.66 0.07 17.77
N GLY A 60 4.52 0.97 17.26
CA GLY A 60 5.96 0.75 17.05
C GLY A 60 6.71 0.36 18.32
N ILE A 61 6.50 1.12 19.39
CA ILE A 61 7.09 0.85 20.71
C ILE A 61 6.58 -0.50 21.23
N PHE A 62 5.28 -0.78 21.09
CA PHE A 62 4.69 -2.07 21.46
C PHE A 62 5.33 -3.24 20.71
N GLY A 63 5.68 -3.06 19.43
CA GLY A 63 6.32 -4.10 18.64
C GLY A 63 7.80 -4.30 18.89
N ILE A 64 8.50 -3.23 19.25
CA ILE A 64 9.88 -3.33 19.72
C ILE A 64 9.92 -4.09 21.05
N ILE A 65 8.95 -3.86 21.93
CA ILE A 65 8.78 -4.61 23.18
C ILE A 65 8.44 -6.08 22.90
N PHE A 66 7.60 -6.38 21.89
CA PHE A 66 7.28 -7.75 21.49
C PHE A 66 8.45 -8.48 20.79
N LYS A 67 9.35 -7.74 20.12
CA LYS A 67 10.59 -8.28 19.50
C LYS A 67 11.52 -8.91 20.53
N LEU A 68 11.52 -8.39 21.77
CA LEU A 68 12.30 -8.97 22.87
C LEU A 68 11.80 -10.37 23.30
N TYR A 69 10.65 -10.84 22.77
CA TYR A 69 10.01 -12.10 23.13
C TYR A 69 10.01 -13.17 22.01
N GLU A 70 10.94 -13.08 21.05
CA GLU A 70 11.43 -14.15 20.13
C GLU A 70 10.77 -14.40 18.74
N ASN A 71 9.67 -13.76 18.33
CA ASN A 71 9.07 -14.07 17.01
C ASN A 71 9.33 -13.02 15.90
N TYR A 72 10.24 -13.33 14.97
CA TYR A 72 10.51 -12.51 13.76
C TYR A 72 9.27 -12.33 12.86
N ILE A 73 8.33 -13.29 12.88
CA ILE A 73 7.06 -13.24 12.17
C ILE A 73 6.08 -12.23 12.80
N ALA A 74 6.10 -12.09 14.13
CA ALA A 74 5.27 -11.09 14.81
C ALA A 74 5.76 -9.67 14.50
N LEU A 75 7.08 -9.48 14.36
CA LEU A 75 7.68 -8.20 14.00
C LEU A 75 7.25 -7.71 12.61
N SER A 76 7.22 -8.61 11.61
CA SER A 76 6.80 -8.25 10.25
C SER A 76 5.31 -7.90 10.19
N ILE A 77 4.45 -8.65 10.89
CA ILE A 77 3.01 -8.36 11.01
C ILE A 77 2.78 -7.00 11.67
N LEU A 78 3.56 -6.66 12.70
CA LEU A 78 3.38 -5.41 13.42
C LEU A 78 3.80 -4.18 12.60
N ILE A 79 4.89 -4.28 11.82
CA ILE A 79 5.27 -3.22 10.87
C ILE A 79 4.16 -2.96 9.86
N ILE A 80 3.49 -4.02 9.40
CA ILE A 80 2.34 -3.94 8.51
C ILE A 80 1.15 -3.22 9.18
N VAL A 81 0.85 -3.55 10.44
CA VAL A 81 -0.25 -2.95 11.20
C VAL A 81 -0.02 -1.45 11.47
N ILE A 82 1.20 -1.05 11.82
CA ILE A 82 1.60 0.37 11.97
C ILE A 82 1.35 1.13 10.67
N TYR A 83 1.76 0.51 9.56
CA TYR A 83 1.64 1.13 8.26
C TYR A 83 0.18 1.31 7.83
N ILE A 84 -0.67 0.30 8.08
CA ILE A 84 -2.12 0.37 7.77
C ILE A 84 -2.81 1.46 8.60
N ILE A 85 -2.59 1.47 9.91
CA ILE A 85 -3.37 2.30 10.85
C ILE A 85 -2.94 3.76 10.80
N GLY A 86 -1.62 4.03 10.72
CA GLY A 86 -1.10 5.39 10.69
C GLY A 86 -1.06 6.00 9.27
N GLY A 87 -0.68 5.21 8.27
CA GLY A 87 -0.47 5.74 6.91
C GLY A 87 -1.77 5.97 6.16
N VAL A 88 -2.60 4.93 6.04
CA VAL A 88 -3.70 4.91 5.08
C VAL A 88 -4.77 5.99 5.32
N PRO A 89 -5.25 6.27 6.55
CA PRO A 89 -6.28 7.29 6.76
C PRO A 89 -5.81 8.70 6.44
N TYR A 90 -4.58 9.06 6.85
CA TYR A 90 -4.00 10.37 6.57
C TYR A 90 -3.83 10.60 5.06
N LEU A 91 -3.34 9.57 4.37
CA LEU A 91 -3.18 9.59 2.92
C LEU A 91 -4.53 9.76 2.22
N PHE A 92 -5.55 9.01 2.64
CA PHE A 92 -6.89 9.12 2.06
C PHE A 92 -7.50 10.52 2.22
N TYR A 93 -7.38 11.11 3.41
CA TYR A 93 -7.83 12.48 3.66
C TYR A 93 -7.13 13.50 2.75
N LYS A 94 -5.79 13.44 2.65
CA LYS A 94 -5.02 14.36 1.80
C LYS A 94 -5.34 14.22 0.31
N TYR A 95 -5.71 13.01 -0.13
CA TYR A 95 -6.15 12.74 -1.49
C TYR A 95 -7.49 13.43 -1.81
N ILE A 96 -8.48 13.31 -0.92
CA ILE A 96 -9.78 13.99 -1.06
C ILE A 96 -9.60 15.49 -1.15
N GLU A 97 -8.81 16.06 -0.24
CA GLU A 97 -8.56 17.49 -0.19
C GLU A 97 -7.89 17.99 -1.48
N GLY A 98 -6.95 17.22 -2.04
CA GLY A 98 -6.35 17.51 -3.35
C GLY A 98 -7.37 17.53 -4.51
N LYS A 99 -8.36 16.63 -4.48
CA LYS A 99 -9.45 16.59 -5.47
C LYS A 99 -10.36 17.81 -5.38
N ILE A 100 -10.61 18.32 -4.19
CA ILE A 100 -11.40 19.54 -3.97
C ILE A 100 -10.67 20.74 -4.60
N TYR A 101 -9.36 20.89 -4.36
CA TYR A 101 -8.59 21.98 -4.99
C TYR A 101 -8.52 21.87 -6.51
N GLU A 102 -8.38 20.67 -7.07
CA GLU A 102 -8.42 20.44 -8.52
C GLU A 102 -9.78 20.88 -9.10
N ASN A 103 -10.89 20.56 -8.42
CA ASN A 103 -12.24 20.97 -8.83
C ASN A 103 -12.41 22.50 -8.77
N ILE A 104 -11.97 23.14 -7.68
CA ILE A 104 -11.99 24.60 -7.51
C ILE A 104 -11.18 25.27 -8.63
N SER A 105 -9.98 24.80 -8.92
CA SER A 105 -9.13 25.36 -9.97
C SER A 105 -9.76 25.26 -11.36
N ASN A 106 -10.36 24.11 -11.68
CA ASN A 106 -11.07 23.92 -12.95
C ASN A 106 -12.29 24.84 -13.08
N ASN A 107 -13.05 25.01 -12.00
CA ASN A 107 -14.23 25.87 -11.98
C ASN A 107 -13.89 27.36 -11.92
N TYR A 108 -12.68 27.70 -11.47
CA TYR A 108 -12.20 29.08 -11.45
C TYR A 108 -11.98 29.65 -12.86
N THR A 109 -11.54 28.85 -13.83
CA THR A 109 -11.48 29.25 -15.24
C THR A 109 -12.87 29.63 -15.77
N TYR A 110 -13.89 28.83 -15.45
CA TYR A 110 -15.29 29.13 -15.82
C TYR A 110 -15.80 30.39 -15.13
N PHE A 111 -15.45 30.61 -13.86
CA PHE A 111 -15.75 31.85 -13.14
C PHE A 111 -15.19 33.08 -13.87
N LEU A 112 -13.93 33.07 -14.29
CA LEU A 112 -13.35 34.20 -15.04
C LEU A 112 -14.04 34.43 -16.39
N SER A 113 -14.38 33.35 -17.09
CA SER A 113 -15.06 33.40 -18.39
C SER A 113 -16.44 34.07 -18.27
N TYR A 114 -17.28 33.55 -17.38
CA TYR A 114 -18.63 34.09 -17.18
C TYR A 114 -18.62 35.50 -16.60
N LEU A 115 -17.67 35.82 -15.73
CA LEU A 115 -17.53 37.17 -15.19
C LEU A 115 -17.11 38.16 -16.29
N SER A 116 -16.14 37.79 -17.15
CA SER A 116 -15.72 38.61 -18.29
C SER A 116 -16.86 38.82 -19.31
N GLU A 117 -17.61 37.77 -19.62
CA GLU A 117 -18.74 37.85 -20.56
C GLU A 117 -19.87 38.73 -20.01
N SER A 118 -20.22 38.56 -18.72
CA SER A 118 -21.23 39.37 -18.04
C SER A 118 -20.84 40.85 -18.02
N LEU A 119 -19.60 41.17 -17.65
CA LEU A 119 -19.11 42.55 -17.63
C LEU A 119 -19.01 43.14 -19.05
N SER A 120 -18.59 42.35 -20.04
CA SER A 120 -18.57 42.77 -21.46
C SER A 120 -19.97 43.10 -21.99
N SER A 121 -21.01 42.43 -21.48
CA SER A 121 -22.41 42.67 -21.85
C SER A 121 -23.00 43.95 -21.24
N GLY A 122 -22.24 44.63 -20.36
CA GLY A 122 -22.67 45.86 -19.70
C GLY A 122 -23.34 45.65 -18.34
N MET A 123 -23.34 44.42 -17.79
CA MET A 123 -23.79 44.18 -16.41
C MET A 123 -22.89 44.92 -15.42
N THR A 124 -23.49 45.43 -14.34
CA THR A 124 -22.70 45.93 -13.20
C THR A 124 -21.99 44.76 -12.52
N LEU A 125 -20.90 45.04 -11.80
CA LEU A 125 -20.13 44.00 -11.08
C LEU A 125 -20.99 43.24 -10.06
N LEU A 126 -21.93 43.92 -9.41
CA LEU A 126 -22.85 43.31 -8.46
C LEU A 126 -23.84 42.37 -9.18
N ASP A 127 -24.40 42.81 -10.30
CA ASP A 127 -25.35 41.99 -11.08
C ASP A 127 -24.67 40.77 -11.71
N ALA A 128 -23.45 40.96 -12.22
CA ALA A 128 -22.64 39.86 -12.76
C ALA A 128 -22.33 38.83 -11.67
N LEU A 129 -21.89 39.25 -10.48
CA LEU A 129 -21.66 38.32 -9.36
C LEU A 129 -22.96 37.66 -8.86
N GLY A 130 -24.09 38.37 -8.91
CA GLY A 130 -25.41 37.82 -8.64
C GLY A 130 -25.76 36.69 -9.60
N TYR A 131 -25.57 36.91 -10.91
CA TYR A 131 -25.73 35.88 -11.93
C TYR A 131 -24.81 34.69 -11.67
N LEU A 132 -23.51 34.90 -11.47
CA LEU A 132 -22.55 33.83 -11.21
C LEU A 132 -22.84 33.05 -9.91
N SER A 133 -23.44 33.67 -8.90
CA SER A 133 -23.83 32.98 -7.67
C SER A 133 -24.94 31.94 -7.87
N SER A 134 -25.69 32.06 -8.97
CA SER A 134 -26.74 31.11 -9.38
C SER A 134 -26.22 30.01 -10.31
N VAL A 135 -25.04 30.20 -10.89
CA VAL A 135 -24.39 29.21 -11.78
C VAL A 135 -23.72 28.12 -10.94
N ASP A 136 -23.87 26.87 -11.36
CA ASP A 136 -23.20 25.74 -10.71
C ASP A 136 -21.70 25.72 -11.08
N LEU A 137 -20.87 26.15 -10.13
CA LEU A 137 -19.41 26.14 -10.19
C LEU A 137 -18.81 25.06 -9.26
N GLY A 138 -19.57 24.02 -8.94
CA GLY A 138 -19.13 22.98 -8.01
C GLY A 138 -18.80 23.55 -6.62
N TYR A 139 -17.66 23.15 -6.03
CA TYR A 139 -17.24 23.65 -4.72
C TYR A 139 -16.96 25.16 -4.69
N LEU A 140 -16.70 25.79 -5.85
CA LEU A 140 -16.48 27.23 -5.96
C LEU A 140 -17.78 28.04 -5.79
N SER A 141 -18.96 27.45 -6.06
CA SER A 141 -20.26 28.13 -5.95
C SER A 141 -20.51 28.70 -4.55
N ILE A 142 -20.12 27.96 -3.50
CA ILE A 142 -20.26 28.40 -2.10
C ILE A 142 -19.47 29.68 -1.84
N LEU A 143 -18.26 29.77 -2.38
CA LEU A 143 -17.35 30.91 -2.19
C LEU A 143 -17.79 32.12 -3.01
N VAL A 144 -18.26 31.90 -4.24
CA VAL A 144 -18.81 32.96 -5.10
C VAL A 144 -20.09 33.53 -4.48
N LYS A 145 -20.94 32.69 -3.88
CA LYS A 145 -22.12 33.14 -3.16
C LYS A 145 -21.77 33.96 -1.92
N LYS A 146 -20.72 33.58 -1.17
CA LYS A 146 -20.20 34.40 -0.07
C LYS A 146 -19.67 35.76 -0.56
N LEU A 147 -18.91 35.78 -1.65
CA LEU A 147 -18.41 37.00 -2.27
C LEU A 147 -19.56 37.94 -2.68
N TYR A 148 -20.59 37.41 -3.35
CA TYR A 148 -21.79 38.16 -3.71
C TYR A 148 -22.48 38.74 -2.47
N ASN A 149 -22.73 37.92 -1.44
CA ASN A 149 -23.40 38.36 -0.22
C ASN A 149 -22.65 39.51 0.50
N TRP A 150 -21.31 39.47 0.55
CA TRP A 150 -20.54 40.57 1.15
C TRP A 150 -20.72 41.88 0.41
N ILE A 151 -20.69 41.85 -0.93
CA ILE A 151 -20.84 43.05 -1.75
C ILE A 151 -22.30 43.53 -1.71
N ALA A 152 -23.27 42.62 -1.75
CA ALA A 152 -24.69 42.92 -1.61
C ALA A 152 -25.02 43.55 -0.25
N TRP A 153 -24.28 43.22 0.81
CA TRP A 153 -24.38 43.83 2.14
C TRP A 153 -23.57 45.13 2.29
N GLY A 154 -23.10 45.72 1.19
CA GLY A 154 -22.45 47.03 1.17
C GLY A 154 -20.95 47.01 1.48
N MET A 155 -20.30 45.84 1.51
CA MET A 155 -18.83 45.78 1.57
C MET A 155 -18.23 46.24 0.24
N SER A 156 -17.14 47.03 0.28
CA SER A 156 -16.43 47.40 -0.94
C SER A 156 -15.90 46.14 -1.66
N PHE A 157 -15.94 46.15 -3.00
CA PHE A 157 -15.44 45.04 -3.80
C PHE A 157 -13.99 44.70 -3.44
N GLU A 158 -13.15 45.70 -3.21
CA GLU A 158 -11.76 45.49 -2.81
C GLU A 158 -11.63 44.62 -1.57
N LYS A 159 -12.37 44.95 -0.50
CA LYS A 159 -12.31 44.23 0.77
C LYS A 159 -12.94 42.85 0.64
N ALA A 160 -14.07 42.73 -0.05
CA ALA A 160 -14.75 41.46 -0.26
C ALA A 160 -13.92 40.49 -1.12
N PHE A 161 -13.28 40.98 -2.18
CA PHE A 161 -12.45 40.19 -3.08
C PHE A 161 -11.11 39.81 -2.43
N MET A 162 -10.56 40.66 -1.56
CA MET A 162 -9.39 40.30 -0.74
C MET A 162 -9.71 39.18 0.25
N LEU A 163 -10.88 39.20 0.91
CA LEU A 163 -11.35 38.10 1.76
C LEU A 163 -11.59 36.82 0.95
N PHE A 164 -12.19 36.94 -0.24
CA PHE A 164 -12.33 35.84 -1.18
C PHE A 164 -10.96 35.23 -1.54
N ASN A 165 -9.94 36.06 -1.76
CA ASN A 165 -8.58 35.60 -2.07
C ASN A 165 -7.93 34.80 -0.93
N MET A 166 -8.27 35.06 0.33
CA MET A 166 -7.74 34.31 1.49
C MET A 166 -8.16 32.84 1.47
N TYR A 167 -9.26 32.48 0.82
CA TYR A 167 -9.67 31.08 0.70
C TYR A 167 -8.76 30.28 -0.25
N PHE A 168 -8.00 30.94 -1.13
CA PHE A 168 -7.13 30.29 -2.13
C PHE A 168 -5.66 30.18 -1.68
N GLU A 169 -5.38 30.12 -0.38
CA GLU A 169 -4.01 30.02 0.16
C GLU A 169 -3.18 28.87 -0.44
N GLU A 170 -3.81 27.72 -0.66
CA GLU A 170 -3.15 26.52 -1.21
C GLU A 170 -2.98 26.56 -2.75
N LEU A 171 -3.58 27.54 -3.41
CA LEU A 171 -3.66 27.69 -4.87
C LEU A 171 -2.94 28.99 -5.32
N PRO A 172 -1.60 28.99 -5.40
CA PRO A 172 -0.81 30.19 -5.66
C PRO A 172 -1.14 30.85 -7.01
N ASN A 173 -1.45 30.06 -8.05
CA ASN A 173 -1.81 30.55 -9.37
C ASN A 173 -3.10 31.39 -9.32
N ILE A 174 -4.14 30.89 -8.64
CA ILE A 174 -5.41 31.60 -8.46
C ILE A 174 -5.20 32.86 -7.63
N LYS A 175 -4.39 32.77 -6.57
CA LYS A 175 -4.07 33.90 -5.70
C LYS A 175 -3.42 35.05 -6.46
N MET A 176 -2.46 34.74 -7.33
CA MET A 176 -1.82 35.72 -8.21
C MET A 176 -2.83 36.37 -9.17
N ILE A 177 -3.69 35.57 -9.80
CA ILE A 177 -4.73 36.07 -10.72
C ILE A 177 -5.70 37.02 -9.99
N ASN A 178 -6.14 36.64 -8.79
CA ASN A 178 -6.99 37.50 -7.96
C ASN A 178 -6.33 38.85 -7.65
N TYR A 179 -5.02 38.88 -7.36
CA TYR A 179 -4.30 40.14 -7.16
C TYR A 179 -4.26 41.01 -8.42
N VAL A 180 -4.04 40.43 -9.60
CA VAL A 180 -4.06 41.16 -10.87
C VAL A 180 -5.44 41.79 -11.13
N ILE A 181 -6.52 41.07 -10.83
CA ILE A 181 -7.90 41.57 -10.94
C ILE A 181 -8.12 42.75 -9.98
N LEU A 182 -7.68 42.59 -8.73
CA LEU A 182 -7.81 43.63 -7.70
C LEU A 182 -7.05 44.90 -8.07
N GLU A 183 -5.83 44.77 -8.57
CA GLU A 183 -4.99 45.91 -8.97
C GLU A 183 -5.58 46.62 -10.19
N THR A 184 -6.14 45.88 -11.14
CA THR A 184 -6.84 46.44 -12.29
C THR A 184 -8.08 47.24 -11.85
N TYR A 185 -8.84 46.69 -10.89
CA TYR A 185 -10.00 47.38 -10.32
C TYR A 185 -9.59 48.70 -9.64
N LYS A 186 -8.52 48.67 -8.83
CA LYS A 186 -7.98 49.87 -8.16
C LYS A 186 -7.46 50.92 -9.13
N GLY A 187 -6.77 50.47 -10.17
CA GLY A 187 -6.22 51.32 -11.22
C GLY A 187 -7.27 51.89 -12.19
N GLY A 188 -8.55 51.51 -12.06
CA GLY A 188 -9.61 51.95 -12.96
C GLY A 188 -9.50 51.39 -14.39
N GLY A 189 -8.76 50.28 -14.56
CA GLY A 189 -8.58 49.62 -15.85
C GLY A 189 -9.83 48.87 -16.32
N ASP A 190 -9.85 48.47 -17.59
CA ASP A 190 -10.92 47.64 -18.15
C ASP A 190 -10.84 46.20 -17.61
N ILE A 191 -11.54 45.95 -16.50
CA ILE A 191 -11.59 44.66 -15.81
C ILE A 191 -12.04 43.55 -16.76
N SER A 192 -12.99 43.85 -17.66
CA SER A 192 -13.52 42.85 -18.57
C SER A 192 -12.44 42.32 -19.52
N LYS A 193 -11.64 43.22 -20.11
CA LYS A 193 -10.50 42.84 -20.98
C LYS A 193 -9.43 42.07 -20.21
N VAL A 194 -9.14 42.45 -18.97
CA VAL A 194 -8.14 41.75 -18.14
C VAL A 194 -8.62 40.35 -17.79
N LEU A 195 -9.88 40.20 -17.36
CA LEU A 195 -10.48 38.89 -17.09
C LEU A 195 -10.47 37.98 -18.33
N LYS A 196 -10.78 38.53 -19.53
CA LYS A 196 -10.74 37.79 -20.80
C LYS A 196 -9.34 37.26 -21.10
N ARG A 197 -8.30 38.08 -20.89
CA ARG A 197 -6.90 37.67 -21.07
C ARG A 197 -6.50 36.58 -20.09
N LEU A 198 -6.82 36.76 -18.80
CA LEU A 198 -6.53 35.78 -17.75
C LEU A 198 -7.25 34.45 -17.98
N TYR A 199 -8.47 34.49 -18.53
CA TYR A 199 -9.20 33.30 -18.96
C TYR A 199 -8.46 32.54 -20.07
N ASN A 200 -8.07 33.23 -21.16
CA ASN A 200 -7.34 32.61 -22.26
C ASN A 200 -5.99 32.02 -21.81
N ASP A 201 -5.29 32.71 -20.91
CA ASP A 201 -4.04 32.22 -20.32
C ASP A 201 -4.28 30.95 -19.49
N LEU A 202 -5.32 30.93 -18.64
CA LEU A 202 -5.69 29.73 -17.88
C LEU A 202 -6.11 28.57 -18.76
N GLU A 203 -6.84 28.83 -19.86
CA GLU A 203 -7.23 27.82 -20.83
C GLU A 203 -5.99 27.21 -21.50
N SER A 204 -5.06 28.05 -21.95
CA SER A 204 -3.78 27.62 -22.54
C SER A 204 -2.95 26.80 -21.54
N VAL A 205 -2.88 27.21 -20.28
CA VAL A 205 -2.20 26.46 -19.21
C VAL A 205 -2.88 25.11 -18.98
N LYS A 206 -4.22 25.06 -18.96
CA LYS A 206 -4.98 23.81 -18.78
C LYS A 206 -4.75 22.82 -19.92
N GLU A 207 -4.68 23.31 -21.16
CA GLU A 207 -4.32 22.48 -22.32
C GLU A 207 -2.91 21.90 -22.17
N LEU A 208 -1.93 22.72 -21.80
CA LEU A 208 -0.56 22.28 -21.54
C LEU A 208 -0.47 21.27 -20.39
N GLU A 209 -1.21 21.48 -19.30
CA GLU A 209 -1.31 20.54 -18.19
C GLU A 209 -1.95 19.21 -18.62
N GLY A 210 -2.96 19.27 -19.50
CA GLY A 210 -3.58 18.08 -20.09
C GLY A 210 -2.60 17.25 -20.90
N LEU A 211 -1.81 17.90 -21.78
CA LEU A 211 -0.76 17.25 -22.56
C LEU A 211 0.33 16.66 -21.66
N LYS A 212 0.80 17.43 -20.67
CA LYS A 212 1.77 16.97 -19.67
C LYS A 212 1.25 15.75 -18.91
N LYS A 213 0.00 15.78 -18.46
CA LYS A 213 -0.63 14.68 -17.71
C LYS A 213 -0.70 13.41 -18.55
N ALA A 214 -1.04 13.51 -19.83
CA ALA A 214 -1.06 12.37 -20.73
C ALA A 214 0.33 11.73 -20.87
N TYR A 215 1.36 12.55 -21.10
CA TYR A 215 2.74 12.08 -21.23
C TYR A 215 3.27 11.45 -19.92
N VAL A 216 3.06 12.11 -18.79
CA VAL A 216 3.55 11.64 -17.48
C VAL A 216 2.78 10.42 -17.00
N SER A 217 1.47 10.32 -17.27
CA SER A 217 0.68 9.14 -16.92
C SER A 217 1.25 7.85 -17.52
N GLN A 218 1.78 7.92 -18.74
CA GLN A 218 2.44 6.77 -19.38
C GLN A 218 3.72 6.38 -18.62
N GLN A 219 4.53 7.35 -18.20
CA GLN A 219 5.76 7.09 -17.45
C GLN A 219 5.48 6.50 -16.06
N ILE A 220 4.42 6.97 -15.39
CA ILE A 220 3.97 6.42 -14.11
C ILE A 220 3.60 4.94 -14.25
N MET A 221 2.95 4.54 -15.35
CA MET A 221 2.62 3.14 -15.61
C MET A 221 3.87 2.25 -15.73
N VAL A 222 4.95 2.75 -16.35
CA VAL A 222 6.24 2.04 -16.40
C VAL A 222 6.85 1.89 -15.02
N LEU A 223 6.79 2.94 -14.18
CA LEU A 223 7.27 2.86 -12.79
C LEU A 223 6.51 1.80 -11.99
N TYR A 224 5.20 1.65 -12.22
CA TYR A 224 4.40 0.58 -11.59
C TYR A 224 4.87 -0.81 -12.04
N ALA A 225 5.17 -0.98 -13.33
CA ALA A 225 5.69 -2.25 -13.84
C ALA A 225 7.03 -2.61 -13.18
N ILE A 226 7.94 -1.64 -12.99
CA ILE A 226 9.23 -1.86 -12.33
C ILE A 226 9.02 -2.35 -10.89
N PHE A 227 8.07 -1.76 -10.15
CA PHE A 227 7.77 -2.20 -8.78
C PHE A 227 7.24 -3.64 -8.73
N VAL A 228 6.35 -4.01 -9.64
CA VAL A 228 5.82 -5.39 -9.72
C VAL A 228 6.93 -6.38 -10.11
N ILE A 229 7.81 -6.01 -11.05
CA ILE A 229 8.97 -6.83 -11.41
C ILE A 229 9.89 -7.01 -10.20
N PHE A 230 10.15 -5.95 -9.43
CA PHE A 230 10.95 -6.04 -8.20
C PHE A 230 10.36 -7.03 -7.19
N ILE A 231 9.03 -7.03 -7.02
CA ILE A 231 8.33 -8.02 -6.20
C ILE A 231 8.57 -9.43 -6.75
N GLY A 232 8.38 -9.63 -8.05
CA GLY A 232 8.62 -10.92 -8.71
C GLY A 232 10.04 -11.44 -8.52
N LEU A 233 11.04 -10.56 -8.67
CA LEU A 233 12.45 -10.89 -8.42
C LEU A 233 12.71 -11.25 -6.96
N SER A 234 12.13 -10.50 -6.02
CA SER A 234 12.25 -10.77 -4.58
C SER A 234 11.70 -12.15 -4.21
N ILE A 235 10.54 -12.51 -4.77
CA ILE A 235 9.93 -13.84 -4.60
C ILE A 235 10.79 -14.93 -5.25
N SER A 236 11.28 -14.67 -6.46
CA SER A 236 12.15 -15.61 -7.17
C SER A 236 13.40 -15.92 -6.35
N ILE A 237 14.04 -14.91 -5.75
CA ILE A 237 15.22 -15.08 -4.90
C ILE A 237 14.89 -15.96 -3.68
N LEU A 238 13.77 -15.71 -2.99
CA LEU A 238 13.35 -16.53 -1.86
C LEU A 238 13.12 -17.99 -2.28
N ASN A 239 12.49 -18.23 -3.43
CA ASN A 239 12.22 -19.58 -3.92
C ASN A 239 13.48 -20.33 -4.34
N THR A 240 14.46 -19.66 -4.95
CA THR A 240 15.74 -20.26 -5.34
C THR A 240 16.63 -20.56 -4.13
N ILE A 241 16.63 -19.69 -3.10
CA ILE A 241 17.47 -19.88 -1.91
C ILE A 241 16.94 -21.00 -1.00
N LYS A 242 15.62 -21.23 -0.93
CA LYS A 242 14.99 -22.30 -0.13
C LYS A 242 15.70 -23.67 -0.23
N PRO A 243 15.79 -24.31 -1.42
CA PRO A 243 16.42 -25.63 -1.54
C PRO A 243 17.91 -25.61 -1.22
N LEU A 244 18.61 -24.50 -1.51
CA LEU A 244 20.05 -24.37 -1.23
C LEU A 244 20.34 -24.41 0.28
N ILE A 245 19.46 -23.83 1.11
CA ILE A 245 19.63 -23.90 2.56
C ILE A 245 19.33 -25.31 3.08
N ILE A 246 18.27 -25.96 2.59
CA ILE A 246 17.91 -27.33 3.00
C ILE A 246 19.04 -28.32 2.66
N SER A 247 19.65 -28.22 1.47
CA SER A 247 20.76 -29.09 1.08
C SER A 247 22.01 -28.91 1.94
N GLN A 248 22.27 -27.70 2.45
CA GLN A 248 23.40 -27.44 3.36
C GLN A 248 23.24 -28.14 4.71
N VAL A 249 22.01 -28.30 5.22
CA VAL A 249 21.78 -28.99 6.49
C VAL A 249 21.80 -30.51 6.33
N SER A 250 21.52 -31.01 5.13
CA SER A 250 21.42 -32.45 4.83
C SER A 250 22.77 -33.13 4.53
N VAL A 251 23.80 -32.36 4.14
CA VAL A 251 25.09 -32.91 3.67
C VAL A 251 26.24 -32.17 4.35
N SER A 252 26.56 -32.57 5.57
CA SER A 252 27.68 -32.01 6.35
C SER A 252 29.04 -32.65 6.06
N THR A 253 29.19 -33.49 5.02
CA THR A 253 30.45 -34.22 4.81
C THR A 253 31.12 -34.15 3.44
N VAL A 254 30.48 -33.82 2.32
CA VAL A 254 31.21 -33.69 1.04
C VAL A 254 30.47 -32.74 0.08
N HIS A 255 31.15 -31.66 -0.34
CA HIS A 255 31.24 -31.15 -1.73
C HIS A 255 31.63 -29.66 -1.79
N THR A 256 32.93 -29.44 -2.03
CA THR A 256 33.65 -28.19 -2.25
C THR A 256 33.45 -27.61 -3.66
N ALA A 257 32.21 -27.34 -4.09
CA ALA A 257 31.99 -26.72 -5.42
C ALA A 257 31.13 -25.45 -5.42
N PHE A 258 30.27 -25.22 -4.42
CA PHE A 258 29.41 -24.01 -4.36
C PHE A 258 29.21 -23.52 -2.92
N ASN A 259 30.30 -23.24 -2.20
CA ASN A 259 30.24 -22.69 -0.84
C ASN A 259 30.19 -21.14 -0.86
N PHE A 260 29.18 -20.55 -1.52
CA PHE A 260 28.96 -19.08 -1.54
C PHE A 260 28.54 -18.51 -0.18
N PHE A 261 28.05 -19.34 0.73
CA PHE A 261 27.60 -18.94 2.05
C PHE A 261 28.46 -19.63 3.10
N SER A 262 29.40 -18.88 3.69
CA SER A 262 30.29 -19.36 4.76
C SER A 262 29.60 -19.45 6.13
N SER A 263 28.33 -19.06 6.22
CA SER A 263 27.52 -19.09 7.45
C SER A 263 26.15 -19.69 7.16
N GLN A 264 25.58 -20.41 8.14
CA GLN A 264 24.20 -20.88 8.08
C GLN A 264 23.26 -19.68 7.91
N ILE A 265 22.60 -19.58 6.76
CA ILE A 265 21.67 -18.48 6.49
C ILE A 265 20.42 -18.71 7.33
N ASN A 266 20.13 -17.78 8.26
CA ASN A 266 18.84 -17.75 8.94
C ASN A 266 17.75 -17.34 7.95
N TYR A 267 16.97 -18.32 7.49
CA TYR A 267 15.94 -18.11 6.49
C TYR A 267 14.75 -17.24 6.98
N PRO A 268 14.28 -17.32 8.24
CA PRO A 268 13.36 -16.34 8.81
C PRO A 268 13.86 -14.89 8.73
N TRP A 269 15.15 -14.67 8.97
CA TRP A 269 15.78 -13.35 8.84
C TRP A 269 15.79 -12.86 7.38
N LEU A 270 16.04 -13.76 6.42
CA LEU A 270 15.96 -13.43 4.99
C LEU A 270 14.54 -13.01 4.59
N LYS A 271 13.51 -13.75 5.03
CA LYS A 271 12.08 -13.36 4.83
C LYS A 271 11.80 -11.98 5.40
N PHE A 272 12.29 -11.69 6.60
CA PHE A 272 12.12 -10.37 7.23
C PHE A 272 12.77 -9.25 6.42
N ILE A 273 14.02 -9.41 5.99
CA ILE A 273 14.70 -8.42 5.15
C ILE A 273 13.95 -8.21 3.84
N THR A 274 13.54 -9.29 3.16
CA THR A 274 12.78 -9.18 1.91
C THR A 274 11.46 -8.44 2.10
N ALA A 275 10.72 -8.70 3.18
CA ALA A 275 9.50 -7.97 3.50
C ALA A 275 9.78 -6.47 3.72
N LEU A 276 10.83 -6.13 4.47
CA LEU A 276 11.24 -4.74 4.69
C LEU A 276 11.65 -4.05 3.39
N SER A 277 12.39 -4.74 2.51
CA SER A 277 12.80 -4.23 1.20
C SER A 277 11.59 -3.91 0.32
N ILE A 278 10.58 -4.80 0.26
CA ILE A 278 9.35 -4.56 -0.52
C ILE A 278 8.62 -3.30 -0.04
N ILE A 279 8.50 -3.12 1.28
CA ILE A 279 7.86 -1.93 1.87
C ILE A 279 8.68 -0.66 1.53
N MET A 280 9.99 -0.69 1.72
CA MET A 280 10.86 0.47 1.49
C MET A 280 10.90 0.89 0.01
N VAL A 281 11.00 -0.08 -0.91
CA VAL A 281 10.97 0.19 -2.34
C VAL A 281 9.59 0.67 -2.76
N GLY A 282 8.51 0.10 -2.20
CA GLY A 282 7.14 0.56 -2.45
C GLY A 282 6.93 2.02 -2.05
N ILE A 283 7.41 2.43 -0.87
CA ILE A 283 7.34 3.83 -0.41
C ILE A 283 8.14 4.74 -1.35
N SER A 284 9.40 4.37 -1.63
CA SER A 284 10.31 5.18 -2.44
C SER A 284 9.80 5.36 -3.87
N ALA A 285 9.37 4.29 -4.52
CA ALA A 285 8.82 4.32 -5.87
C ALA A 285 7.56 5.19 -5.94
N SER A 286 6.72 5.15 -4.90
CA SER A 286 5.50 5.95 -4.83
C SER A 286 5.76 7.44 -4.67
N ILE A 287 6.79 7.81 -3.90
CA ILE A 287 7.22 9.20 -3.75
C ILE A 287 7.64 9.73 -5.12
N ILE A 288 8.48 8.98 -5.83
CA ILE A 288 8.98 9.34 -7.16
C ILE A 288 7.81 9.49 -8.15
N MET A 289 6.86 8.54 -8.19
CA MET A 289 5.69 8.60 -9.08
C MET A 289 4.86 9.88 -8.85
N GLY A 290 4.60 10.26 -7.60
CA GLY A 290 3.80 11.46 -7.32
C GLY A 290 4.50 12.77 -7.63
N ILE A 291 5.81 12.85 -7.37
CA ILE A 291 6.62 14.01 -7.74
C ILE A 291 6.68 14.13 -9.27
N ALA A 292 6.84 13.00 -9.99
CA ALA A 292 6.82 13.01 -11.45
C ALA A 292 5.52 13.59 -12.01
N GLU A 293 4.37 13.23 -11.43
CA GLU A 293 3.06 13.68 -11.90
C GLU A 293 2.81 15.19 -11.77
N THR A 294 3.03 15.73 -10.57
CA THR A 294 2.56 17.08 -10.20
C THR A 294 3.67 18.02 -9.76
N GLY A 295 4.90 17.52 -9.63
CA GLY A 295 6.02 18.24 -9.01
C GLY A 295 5.90 18.41 -7.49
N LYS A 296 4.79 17.97 -6.88
CA LYS A 296 4.53 18.12 -5.43
C LYS A 296 4.53 16.75 -4.77
N ILE A 297 5.15 16.67 -3.58
CA ILE A 297 5.19 15.44 -2.78
C ILE A 297 3.80 14.96 -2.32
N ARG A 298 2.83 15.88 -2.28
CA ARG A 298 1.45 15.57 -1.89
C ARG A 298 0.74 14.65 -2.89
N SER A 299 1.12 14.64 -4.18
CA SER A 299 0.49 13.71 -5.14
C SER A 299 0.96 12.27 -4.96
N SER A 300 2.08 12.05 -4.28
CA SER A 300 2.62 10.71 -4.02
C SER A 300 1.68 9.84 -3.17
N VAL A 301 0.77 10.49 -2.45
CA VAL A 301 -0.20 9.88 -1.55
C VAL A 301 -1.01 8.75 -2.22
N LYS A 302 -1.54 8.98 -3.42
CA LYS A 302 -2.33 7.96 -4.13
C LYS A 302 -1.49 6.78 -4.60
N HIS A 303 -0.27 7.06 -5.06
CA HIS A 303 0.65 6.03 -5.54
C HIS A 303 1.14 5.18 -4.38
N LEU A 304 1.35 5.81 -3.22
CA LEU A 304 1.79 5.19 -1.98
C LEU A 304 0.74 4.25 -1.42
N ALA A 305 -0.54 4.62 -1.47
CA ALA A 305 -1.64 3.72 -1.13
C ALA A 305 -1.67 2.47 -2.03
N ILE A 306 -1.55 2.65 -3.35
CA ILE A 306 -1.63 1.55 -4.33
C ILE A 306 -0.44 0.59 -4.21
N ASN A 307 0.79 1.11 -4.26
CA ASN A 307 1.99 0.28 -4.19
C ASN A 307 2.12 -0.42 -2.83
N ASN A 308 1.70 0.25 -1.75
CA ASN A 308 1.74 -0.40 -0.46
C ASN A 308 0.74 -1.56 -0.39
N LEU A 309 -0.49 -1.39 -0.91
CA LEU A 309 -1.47 -2.47 -0.94
C LEU A 309 -0.95 -3.68 -1.75
N ILE A 310 -0.31 -3.43 -2.90
CA ILE A 310 0.32 -4.47 -3.72
C ILE A 310 1.48 -5.15 -2.96
N GLY A 311 2.36 -4.37 -2.34
CA GLY A 311 3.47 -4.89 -1.54
C GLY A 311 3.00 -5.73 -0.35
N LEU A 312 1.94 -5.29 0.33
CA LEU A 312 1.34 -5.98 1.46
C LEU A 312 0.71 -7.31 1.04
N LEU A 313 -0.09 -7.30 -0.03
CA LEU A 313 -0.64 -8.54 -0.61
C LEU A 313 0.49 -9.50 -0.99
N SER A 314 1.58 -9.00 -1.58
CA SER A 314 2.73 -9.82 -1.90
C SER A 314 3.38 -10.43 -0.65
N ILE A 315 3.52 -9.69 0.44
CA ILE A 315 4.12 -10.19 1.67
C ILE A 315 3.23 -11.26 2.31
N VAL A 316 1.92 -11.02 2.36
CA VAL A 316 0.96 -11.96 2.95
C VAL A 316 0.90 -13.27 2.17
N ILE A 317 0.87 -13.19 0.84
CA ILE A 317 0.72 -14.39 -0.01
C ILE A 317 2.02 -15.17 -0.13
N PHE A 318 3.17 -14.51 -0.30
CA PHE A 318 4.41 -15.18 -0.70
C PHE A 318 5.48 -15.27 0.41
N VAL A 319 5.55 -14.30 1.33
CA VAL A 319 6.63 -14.22 2.32
C VAL A 319 6.25 -14.85 3.65
N LEU A 320 5.00 -14.66 4.11
CA LEU A 320 4.52 -15.20 5.39
C LEU A 320 4.34 -16.72 5.48
N PRO A 321 3.99 -17.51 4.44
CA PRO A 321 3.78 -18.94 4.64
C PRO A 321 5.05 -19.61 5.16
N SER A 322 4.92 -20.34 6.26
CA SER A 322 5.98 -21.18 6.82
C SER A 322 6.11 -22.45 5.98
N PHE A 323 7.34 -22.79 5.57
CA PHE A 323 7.58 -24.01 4.79
C PHE A 323 8.09 -25.10 5.72
N VAL A 324 7.42 -26.25 5.74
CA VAL A 324 7.89 -27.45 6.44
C VAL A 324 8.57 -28.37 5.41
N SER A 325 9.84 -28.68 5.60
CA SER A 325 10.52 -29.75 4.86
C SER A 325 10.77 -30.94 5.76
N PHE A 326 10.47 -32.12 5.24
CA PHE A 326 10.53 -33.38 5.96
C PHE A 326 11.26 -34.40 5.08
N ASN A 327 12.34 -34.99 5.57
CA ASN A 327 13.15 -35.96 4.84
C ASN A 327 13.30 -37.24 5.66
N LEU A 328 12.94 -38.37 5.04
CA LEU A 328 13.16 -39.71 5.56
C LEU A 328 14.40 -40.31 4.88
N GLN A 329 15.31 -40.85 5.68
CA GLN A 329 16.45 -41.61 5.21
C GLN A 329 16.49 -42.95 5.93
N VAL A 330 16.30 -44.04 5.19
CA VAL A 330 16.45 -45.39 5.74
C VAL A 330 17.67 -46.08 5.15
N PHE A 331 18.54 -46.59 6.03
CA PHE A 331 19.77 -47.28 5.67
C PHE A 331 19.94 -48.59 6.46
N PRO A 332 20.31 -49.71 5.83
CA PRO A 332 20.51 -49.91 4.39
C PRO A 332 19.17 -50.17 3.65
N THR A 333 19.10 -49.78 2.36
CA THR A 333 17.92 -50.02 1.49
C THR A 333 17.71 -51.49 1.12
N THR A 334 18.77 -52.30 1.23
CA THR A 334 18.73 -53.76 1.16
C THR A 334 19.34 -54.32 2.44
N ALA A 335 18.55 -54.98 3.26
CA ALA A 335 18.95 -55.51 4.56
C ALA A 335 18.83 -57.04 4.60
N TYR A 336 19.64 -57.69 5.42
CA TYR A 336 19.48 -59.11 5.71
C TYR A 336 18.57 -59.31 6.93
N VAL A 337 17.93 -60.47 7.05
CA VAL A 337 17.13 -60.80 8.24
C VAL A 337 18.00 -60.67 9.51
N TYR A 338 17.45 -60.09 10.57
CA TYR A 338 18.16 -59.79 11.83
C TYR A 338 19.30 -58.76 11.72
N THR A 339 19.41 -58.01 10.62
CA THR A 339 20.32 -56.86 10.57
C THR A 339 19.61 -55.56 10.99
N PRO A 340 20.27 -54.69 11.77
CA PRO A 340 19.68 -53.44 12.22
C PRO A 340 19.51 -52.47 11.04
N ILE A 341 18.28 -52.03 10.82
CA ILE A 341 17.92 -51.01 9.84
C ILE A 341 17.77 -49.68 10.58
N ASN A 342 18.57 -48.69 10.20
CA ASN A 342 18.52 -47.36 10.78
C ASN A 342 17.56 -46.47 10.00
N ILE A 343 16.51 -46.01 10.68
CA ILE A 343 15.57 -45.02 10.20
C ILE A 343 16.00 -43.68 10.77
N GLN A 344 16.43 -42.78 9.89
CA GLN A 344 16.77 -41.40 10.21
C GLN A 344 15.72 -40.47 9.61
N VAL A 345 15.25 -39.52 10.40
CA VAL A 345 14.21 -38.57 10.04
C VAL A 345 14.72 -37.18 10.33
N TYR A 346 14.73 -36.33 9.31
CA TYR A 346 15.12 -34.93 9.40
C TYR A 346 13.91 -34.04 9.13
N GLY A 347 13.55 -33.19 10.10
CA GLY A 347 12.47 -32.21 9.96
C GLY A 347 13.00 -30.79 10.09
N TYR A 348 12.67 -29.93 9.13
CA TYR A 348 12.96 -28.50 9.17
C TYR A 348 11.69 -27.64 8.94
N ILE A 349 11.55 -26.54 9.67
CA ILE A 349 10.58 -25.46 9.38
C ILE A 349 11.39 -24.23 9.03
N ASP A 350 11.15 -23.66 7.85
CA ASP A 350 11.84 -22.47 7.40
C ASP A 350 13.37 -22.62 7.56
N ALA A 351 13.90 -23.80 7.18
CA ALA A 351 15.32 -24.14 7.29
C ALA A 351 15.91 -24.08 8.73
N GLN A 352 15.07 -24.13 9.76
CA GLN A 352 15.45 -24.36 11.15
C GLN A 352 14.98 -25.76 11.58
N PRO A 353 15.74 -26.49 12.42
CA PRO A 353 15.35 -27.81 12.89
C PRO A 353 14.04 -27.75 13.67
N ILE A 354 13.11 -28.65 13.37
CA ILE A 354 11.83 -28.74 14.09
C ILE A 354 12.09 -29.28 15.49
N SER A 355 11.77 -28.48 16.51
CA SER A 355 11.77 -28.94 17.89
C SER A 355 10.35 -29.26 18.34
N ASN A 356 10.16 -30.42 18.96
CA ASN A 356 8.92 -30.85 19.61
C ASN A 356 7.71 -31.07 18.68
N ALA A 357 7.91 -31.59 17.47
CA ALA A 357 6.79 -32.03 16.61
C ALA A 357 6.50 -33.54 16.80
N PRO A 358 5.21 -33.93 16.95
CA PRO A 358 4.82 -35.33 17.00
C PRO A 358 5.01 -35.97 15.63
N LEU A 359 5.80 -37.04 15.61
CA LEU A 359 6.09 -37.86 14.45
C LEU A 359 5.40 -39.21 14.63
N THR A 360 4.86 -39.79 13.56
CA THR A 360 4.37 -41.17 13.54
C THR A 360 5.12 -41.96 12.48
N ILE A 361 5.80 -43.03 12.88
CA ILE A 361 6.53 -43.93 11.97
C ILE A 361 5.76 -45.24 11.87
N TYR A 362 5.42 -45.64 10.65
CA TYR A 362 4.81 -46.93 10.31
C TYR A 362 5.79 -47.74 9.44
N VAL A 363 5.96 -49.03 9.75
CA VAL A 363 6.64 -49.99 8.86
C VAL A 363 5.61 -51.03 8.43
N ILE A 364 5.32 -51.07 7.14
CA ILE A 364 4.25 -51.88 6.54
C ILE A 364 4.89 -53.01 5.72
N ASN A 365 4.46 -54.25 5.93
CA ASN A 365 4.88 -55.39 5.09
C ASN A 365 4.04 -55.46 3.80
N SER A 366 4.52 -56.15 2.78
CA SER A 366 3.83 -56.51 1.51
C SER A 366 2.38 -57.02 1.64
N ALA A 367 1.98 -57.52 2.82
CA ALA A 367 0.61 -57.95 3.14
C ALA A 367 -0.28 -56.85 3.76
N GLY A 368 0.20 -55.62 3.93
CA GLY A 368 -0.53 -54.49 4.51
C GLY A 368 -0.57 -54.45 6.05
N ASN A 369 0.06 -55.41 6.73
CA ASN A 369 0.11 -55.46 8.19
C ASN A 369 1.23 -54.53 8.73
N TYR A 370 0.90 -53.76 9.78
CA TYR A 370 1.87 -52.94 10.52
C TYR A 370 2.81 -53.84 11.32
N VAL A 371 4.11 -53.80 11.00
CA VAL A 371 5.17 -54.56 11.68
C VAL A 371 5.81 -53.71 12.79
N TYR A 372 5.76 -52.38 12.66
CA TYR A 372 6.27 -51.46 13.65
C TYR A 372 5.49 -50.13 13.62
N GLN A 373 5.15 -49.60 14.79
CA GLN A 373 4.50 -48.30 14.97
C GLN A 373 5.15 -47.56 16.13
N ASN A 374 5.66 -46.35 15.91
CA ASN A 374 6.21 -45.51 16.96
C ASN A 374 5.71 -44.07 16.83
N PHE A 375 5.51 -43.41 17.98
CA PHE A 375 5.09 -42.02 18.09
C PHE A 375 6.17 -41.15 18.77
N PRO A 376 7.36 -41.00 18.17
CA PRO A 376 8.39 -40.19 18.77
C PRO A 376 8.14 -38.69 18.59
N ILE A 377 8.84 -37.90 19.38
CA ILE A 377 8.88 -36.44 19.25
C ILE A 377 10.24 -36.09 18.61
N LEU A 378 10.22 -35.30 17.54
CA LEU A 378 11.44 -34.77 16.93
C LEU A 378 12.19 -33.87 17.93
N GLN A 379 13.42 -34.24 18.28
CA GLN A 379 14.31 -33.41 19.09
C GLN A 379 15.36 -32.79 18.18
N ASN A 380 15.48 -31.46 18.18
CA ASN A 380 16.44 -30.71 17.35
C ASN A 380 16.39 -31.09 15.86
N GLY A 381 15.19 -31.35 15.30
CA GLY A 381 14.99 -31.66 13.88
C GLY A 381 15.53 -33.01 13.43
N TYR A 382 15.97 -33.87 14.36
CA TYR A 382 16.52 -35.19 14.07
C TYR A 382 15.87 -36.27 14.92
N TYR A 383 15.53 -37.38 14.30
CA TYR A 383 15.13 -38.60 14.99
C TYR A 383 15.82 -39.80 14.32
N SER A 384 16.40 -40.68 15.13
CA SER A 384 17.04 -41.90 14.63
C SER A 384 16.63 -43.08 15.49
N GLN A 385 16.23 -44.16 14.83
CA GLN A 385 15.93 -45.42 15.49
C GLN A 385 16.38 -46.61 14.64
N SER A 386 16.97 -47.61 15.29
CA SER A 386 17.31 -48.90 14.68
C SER A 386 16.20 -49.90 14.93
N ILE A 387 15.83 -50.67 13.90
CA ILE A 387 14.80 -51.72 13.96
C ILE A 387 15.36 -52.98 13.28
N GLU A 388 15.10 -54.15 13.87
CA GLU A 388 15.41 -55.45 13.26
C GLU A 388 14.12 -56.07 12.71
N LEU A 389 14.18 -56.61 11.49
CA LEU A 389 13.04 -57.25 10.82
C LEU A 389 13.23 -58.76 10.75
N ASN A 390 12.18 -59.51 11.11
CA ASN A 390 12.23 -60.97 11.32
C ASN A 390 11.72 -61.78 10.11
N SER A 391 11.25 -61.13 9.05
CA SER A 391 10.75 -61.82 7.85
C SER A 391 11.29 -61.21 6.57
N THR A 392 11.37 -62.03 5.53
CA THR A 392 11.80 -61.63 4.19
C THR A 392 10.64 -61.00 3.43
N GLY A 393 10.93 -59.96 2.66
CA GLY A 393 9.91 -59.25 1.88
C GLY A 393 10.23 -57.78 1.65
N THR A 394 9.39 -57.13 0.87
CA THR A 394 9.43 -55.68 0.67
C THR A 394 8.63 -55.00 1.77
N TYR A 395 9.27 -54.03 2.43
CA TYR A 395 8.70 -53.20 3.48
C TYR A 395 8.61 -51.75 3.01
N ILE A 396 7.54 -51.07 3.41
CA ILE A 396 7.37 -49.62 3.18
C ILE A 396 7.49 -48.94 4.55
N VAL A 397 8.46 -48.05 4.69
CA VAL A 397 8.57 -47.17 5.86
C VAL A 397 7.84 -45.88 5.51
N GLU A 398 6.69 -45.68 6.12
CA GLU A 398 5.89 -44.46 6.02
C GLU A 398 6.11 -43.63 7.28
N VAL A 399 6.45 -42.36 7.11
CA VAL A 399 6.58 -41.43 8.23
C VAL A 399 5.66 -40.22 8.03
N ILE A 400 4.81 -39.99 9.02
CA ILE A 400 3.82 -38.92 9.06
C ILE A 400 4.25 -37.91 10.13
N LEU A 401 4.56 -36.69 9.70
CA LEU A 401 4.81 -35.56 10.57
C LEU A 401 3.53 -34.72 10.67
N ASN A 402 3.04 -34.51 11.89
CA ASN A 402 1.88 -33.66 12.15
C ASN A 402 2.35 -32.32 12.73
N TYR A 403 2.24 -31.25 11.96
CA TYR A 403 2.65 -29.91 12.36
C TYR A 403 1.56 -28.89 12.03
N ASN A 404 1.14 -28.12 13.05
CA ASN A 404 0.06 -27.12 12.95
C ASN A 404 -1.25 -27.62 12.29
N GLY A 405 -1.58 -28.91 12.45
CA GLY A 405 -2.81 -29.52 11.93
C GLY A 405 -2.71 -30.01 10.48
N GLU A 406 -1.57 -29.81 9.80
CA GLU A 406 -1.29 -30.41 8.50
C GLU A 406 -0.44 -31.68 8.63
N LYS A 407 -0.75 -32.70 7.82
CA LYS A 407 -0.04 -33.97 7.77
C LYS A 407 0.94 -33.97 6.60
N TYR A 408 2.22 -34.14 6.90
CA TYR A 408 3.29 -34.30 5.91
C TYR A 408 3.71 -35.78 5.90
N ILE A 409 3.61 -36.44 4.74
CA ILE A 409 3.89 -37.87 4.60
C ILE A 409 5.14 -38.06 3.73
N GLN A 410 6.08 -38.90 4.16
CA GLN A 410 7.13 -39.44 3.31
C GLN A 410 7.22 -40.95 3.43
N GLU A 411 7.50 -41.61 2.32
CA GLU A 411 7.60 -43.06 2.23
C GLU A 411 8.93 -43.48 1.60
N GLN A 412 9.54 -44.54 2.13
CA GLN A 412 10.72 -45.17 1.53
C GLN A 412 10.57 -46.70 1.59
N SER A 413 10.78 -47.36 0.44
CA SER A 413 10.74 -48.82 0.34
C SER A 413 12.09 -49.46 0.69
N ILE A 414 12.05 -50.61 1.36
CA ILE A 414 13.21 -51.40 1.76
C ILE A 414 12.97 -52.85 1.36
N ASN A 415 14.01 -53.52 0.87
CA ASN A 415 13.96 -54.95 0.59
C ASN A 415 14.77 -55.72 1.64
N VAL A 416 14.14 -56.69 2.29
CA VAL A 416 14.81 -57.58 3.24
C VAL A 416 14.98 -58.96 2.62
N THR A 417 16.23 -59.39 2.47
CA THR A 417 16.64 -60.68 1.91
C THR A 417 17.19 -61.61 2.99
N ILE A 418 17.26 -62.92 2.71
CA ILE A 418 17.83 -63.93 3.62
C ILE A 418 19.32 -63.68 3.83
#